data_AF-A0A3D1FWW2-F1
#
_entry.id   AF-A0A3D1FWW2-F1
#
_cell.length_a   1.000
_cell.length_b   1.000
_cell.length_c   1.000
_cell.angle_alpha   90.00
_cell.angle_beta   90.00
_cell.angle_gamma   90.00
#
_symmetry.space_group_name_H-M   'P 1'
#
loop_
_entity.id
_entity.type
_entity.pdbx_description
1 polymer ?
#
loop_
_entity_poly.entity_id
_entity_poly.type
_entity_poly.pdbx_seq_one_letter_code
_entity_poly.pdbx_strand_id
1 'polypeptide(L)'
;MKIVFLVIGKTSERYLSEGMAQFESRLKHYSPFETIVVPDIKGGGKRTTDVLKELEFEAFRKHFQPGDWMVLLDEKGKRYTSRGFAQQMQKWMNAGPKRLVFIV
;
A
#
# COMPACT_ATOMS: atom_id res chain seq x y z
N MET A 1 -7.88 3.55 -13.82
CA MET A 1 -6.83 3.40 -12.79
C MET A 1 -7.44 2.66 -11.60
N LYS A 2 -6.78 1.59 -11.13
CA LYS A 2 -7.11 0.86 -9.89
C LYS A 2 -6.15 1.31 -8.78
N ILE A 3 -6.64 1.54 -7.57
CA ILE A 3 -5.81 1.80 -6.40
C ILE A 3 -5.61 0.48 -5.66
N VAL A 4 -4.37 0.17 -5.29
CA VAL A 4 -4.01 -1.03 -4.54
C VAL A 4 -3.29 -0.60 -3.27
N PHE A 5 -3.76 -1.09 -2.13
CA PHE A 5 -3.09 -0.97 -0.84
C PHE A 5 -2.42 -2.30 -0.53
N LEU A 6 -1.10 -2.37 -0.70
CA LEU A 6 -0.29 -3.57 -0.53
C LEU A 6 0.44 -3.49 0.80
N VAL A 7 0.06 -4.35 1.74
CA VAL A 7 0.50 -4.30 3.14
C VAL A 7 1.12 -5.63 3.50
N ILE A 8 2.16 -5.62 4.34
CA ILE A 8 2.66 -6.85 4.98
C ILE A 8 2.12 -7.02 6.39
N GLY A 9 1.77 -8.27 6.72
CA GLY A 9 1.20 -8.64 8.01
C GLY A 9 -0.31 -8.39 8.09
N LYS A 10 -1.00 -9.25 8.83
CA LYS A 10 -2.45 -9.10 9.06
C LYS A 10 -2.70 -8.11 10.18
N THR A 11 -3.67 -7.21 9.97
CA THR A 11 -4.23 -6.38 11.05
C THR A 11 -4.84 -7.29 12.13
N SER A 12 -4.21 -7.32 13.31
CA SER A 12 -4.64 -8.17 14.44
C SER A 12 -5.83 -7.59 15.19
N GLU A 13 -5.85 -6.26 15.34
CA GLU A 13 -6.87 -5.56 16.13
C GLU A 13 -8.17 -5.42 15.34
N ARG A 14 -9.26 -5.96 15.91
CA ARG A 14 -10.58 -5.99 15.26
C ARG A 14 -11.12 -4.59 14.92
N TYR A 15 -10.96 -3.63 15.82
CA TYR A 15 -11.46 -2.28 15.57
C TYR A 15 -10.74 -1.60 14.40
N LEU A 16 -9.46 -1.92 14.17
CA LEU A 16 -8.71 -1.42 13.02
C LEU A 16 -9.20 -2.06 11.72
N SER A 17 -9.41 -3.39 11.71
CA SER A 17 -9.90 -4.07 10.51
C SER A 17 -11.32 -3.63 10.13
N GLU A 18 -12.19 -3.39 11.11
CA GLU A 18 -13.54 -2.83 10.89
C GLU A 18 -13.47 -1.39 10.36
N GLY A 19 -12.60 -0.55 10.93
CA GLY A 19 -12.38 0.82 10.46
C GLY A 19 -11.85 0.84 9.02
N MET A 20 -10.86 0.00 8.70
CA MET A 20 -10.34 -0.16 7.34
C MET A 20 -11.47 -0.55 6.38
N ALA A 21 -12.26 -1.58 6.68
CA ALA A 21 -13.37 -2.02 5.85
C ALA A 21 -14.39 -0.91 5.58
N GLN A 22 -14.67 -0.07 6.59
CA GLN A 22 -15.55 1.08 6.42
C GLN A 22 -14.99 2.07 5.37
N PHE A 23 -13.71 2.43 5.45
CA PHE A 23 -13.10 3.34 4.48
C PHE A 23 -12.95 2.71 3.10
N GLU A 24 -12.59 1.43 3.02
CA GLU A 24 -12.52 0.69 1.75
C GLU A 24 -13.86 0.70 1.01
N SER A 25 -14.98 0.50 1.72
CA SER A 25 -16.31 0.56 1.12
C SER A 25 -16.60 1.92 0.48
N ARG A 26 -16.20 3.01 1.16
CA ARG A 26 -16.36 4.38 0.66
C ARG A 26 -15.48 4.64 -0.55
N LEU A 27 -14.23 4.19 -0.53
CA LEU A 27 -13.27 4.39 -1.62
C LEU A 27 -13.71 3.69 -2.91
N LYS A 28 -14.29 2.49 -2.81
CA LYS A 28 -14.78 1.71 -3.96
C LYS A 28 -15.87 2.43 -4.78
N HIS A 29 -16.58 3.39 -4.19
CA HIS A 29 -17.54 4.23 -4.92
C HIS A 29 -16.87 5.21 -5.89
N TYR A 30 -15.61 5.61 -5.63
CA TYR A 30 -14.89 6.61 -6.42
C TYR A 30 -13.88 5.99 -7.39
N SER A 31 -13.26 4.86 -7.02
CA SER A 31 -12.26 4.19 -7.84
C SER A 31 -12.19 2.71 -7.47
N PRO A 32 -11.90 1.80 -8.43
CA PRO A 32 -11.59 0.42 -8.11
C PRO A 32 -10.46 0.36 -7.07
N PHE A 33 -10.76 -0.15 -5.88
CA PHE A 33 -9.85 -0.22 -4.75
C PHE A 33 -9.72 -1.66 -4.25
N GLU A 34 -8.50 -2.08 -3.94
CA GLU A 34 -8.20 -3.39 -3.38
C GLU A 34 -7.11 -3.29 -2.31
N THR A 35 -7.29 -3.99 -1.20
CA THR A 35 -6.23 -4.23 -0.22
C THR A 35 -5.68 -5.64 -0.44
N ILE A 36 -4.36 -5.75 -0.58
CA ILE A 36 -3.63 -7.01 -0.68
C ILE A 36 -2.79 -7.15 0.58
N VAL A 37 -3.02 -8.23 1.34
CA VAL A 37 -2.27 -8.53 2.55
C VAL A 37 -1.25 -9.63 2.26
N VAL A 38 0.03 -9.26 2.32
CA VAL A 38 1.16 -10.18 2.23
C VAL A 38 1.38 -10.83 3.60
N PRO A 39 1.52 -12.16 3.70
CA PRO A 39 1.81 -12.83 4.97
C PRO A 39 3.12 -12.37 5.60
N ASP A 40 3.17 -12.36 6.94
CA ASP A 40 4.39 -12.05 7.70
C ASP A 40 5.56 -12.97 7.34
N ILE A 41 6.78 -12.40 7.36
CA ILE A 41 8.00 -13.18 7.16
C ILE A 41 8.26 -14.07 8.38
N LYS A 42 8.23 -15.39 8.16
CA LYS A 42 8.50 -16.37 9.22
C LYS A 42 9.87 -16.13 9.87
N GLY A 43 9.85 -15.93 11.19
CA GLY A 43 11.05 -15.67 11.98
C GLY A 43 11.68 -14.29 11.76
N GLY A 44 10.93 -13.32 11.23
CA GLY A 44 11.42 -11.96 10.96
C GLY A 44 12.06 -11.28 12.18
N GLY A 45 11.48 -11.45 13.37
CA GLY A 45 12.03 -10.87 14.61
C GLY A 45 13.39 -11.42 15.07
N LYS A 46 13.92 -12.46 14.42
CA LYS A 46 15.27 -13.00 14.70
C LYS A 46 16.31 -12.58 13.66
N ARG A 47 15.91 -11.84 12.62
CA ARG A 47 16.78 -11.44 11.50
C ARG A 47 17.27 -10.01 11.70
N THR A 48 18.36 -9.66 11.03
CA THR A 48 18.79 -8.27 10.92
C THR A 48 17.80 -7.48 10.07
N THR A 49 17.76 -6.17 10.27
CA THR A 49 16.84 -5.27 9.57
C THR A 49 17.02 -5.31 8.06
N ASP A 50 18.26 -5.41 7.58
CA ASP A 50 18.54 -5.42 6.14
C ASP A 50 18.08 -6.72 5.48
N VAL A 51 18.34 -7.87 6.12
CA VAL A 51 17.87 -9.18 5.64
C VAL A 51 16.34 -9.25 5.69
N LEU A 52 15.72 -8.66 6.71
CA LEU A 52 14.26 -8.59 6.79
C LEU A 52 13.69 -7.81 5.61
N LYS A 53 14.22 -6.62 5.32
CA LYS A 53 13.78 -5.79 4.18
C LYS A 53 13.90 -6.50 2.84
N GLU A 54 14.97 -7.25 2.60
CA GLU A 54 15.12 -8.04 1.37
C GLU A 54 14.03 -9.11 1.23
N LEU A 55 13.67 -9.79 2.32
CA LEU A 55 12.62 -10.81 2.31
C LEU A 55 11.23 -10.21 2.14
N GLU A 56 10.96 -9.08 2.79
CA GLU A 56 9.72 -8.33 2.63
C GLU A 56 9.57 -7.84 1.20
N PHE A 57 10.66 -7.31 0.60
CA PHE A 57 10.67 -6.93 -0.80
C PHE A 57 10.35 -8.12 -1.73
N GLU A 58 10.99 -9.28 -1.54
CA GLU A 58 10.70 -10.48 -2.33
C GLU A 58 9.26 -11.00 -2.14
N ALA A 59 8.67 -10.77 -0.97
CA ALA A 59 7.26 -11.07 -0.73
C ALA A 59 6.34 -10.09 -1.50
N PHE A 60 6.61 -8.79 -1.44
CA PHE A 60 5.86 -7.78 -2.18
C PHE A 60 5.99 -7.93 -3.71
N ARG A 61 7.19 -8.26 -4.18
CA ARG A 61 7.53 -8.37 -5.61
C ARG A 61 6.58 -9.26 -6.39
N LYS A 62 6.03 -10.29 -5.74
CA LYS A 62 5.06 -11.24 -6.32
C LYS A 62 3.73 -10.58 -6.70
N HIS A 63 3.43 -9.39 -6.18
CA HIS A 63 2.19 -8.65 -6.43
C HIS A 63 2.37 -7.48 -7.41
N PHE A 64 3.61 -7.23 -7.85
CA PHE A 64 3.93 -6.16 -8.78
C PHE A 64 3.57 -6.56 -10.21
N GLN A 65 3.06 -5.61 -10.98
CA GLN A 65 2.75 -5.78 -12.39
C GLN A 65 3.50 -4.73 -13.23
N PRO A 66 3.84 -5.05 -14.49
CA PRO A 66 4.40 -4.07 -15.41
C PRO A 66 3.50 -2.84 -15.55
N GLY A 67 4.08 -1.65 -15.33
CA GLY A 67 3.34 -0.38 -15.40
C GLY A 67 2.60 0.01 -14.13
N ASP A 68 2.82 -0.69 -13.01
CA ASP A 68 2.41 -0.20 -11.69
C ASP A 68 3.10 1.13 -11.37
N TRP A 69 2.32 2.11 -10.92
CA TRP A 69 2.86 3.30 -10.28
C TRP A 69 2.99 3.05 -8.79
N MET A 70 4.22 2.96 -8.29
CA MET A 70 4.50 2.55 -6.91
C MET A 70 4.69 3.77 -6.00
N VAL A 71 4.07 3.73 -4.82
CA VAL A 71 4.19 4.74 -3.77
C VAL A 71 4.52 4.03 -2.46
N LEU A 72 5.75 4.16 -1.99
CA LEU A 72 6.16 3.68 -0.68
C LEU A 72 5.73 4.68 0.39
N LEU A 73 5.06 4.20 1.44
CA LEU A 73 4.80 4.99 2.63
C LEU A 73 5.99 4.87 3.58
N ASP A 74 6.75 5.95 3.70
CA ASP A 74 8.00 6.00 4.48
C ASP A 74 8.00 7.27 5.34
N GLU A 75 8.51 7.18 6.57
CA GLU A 75 8.53 8.27 7.54
C GLU A 75 9.46 9.44 7.12
N LYS A 76 10.45 9.16 6.27
CA LYS A 76 11.36 10.15 5.64
C LYS A 76 10.84 10.59 4.27
N GLY A 77 9.70 10.07 3.84
CA GLY A 77 9.04 10.42 2.60
C GLY A 77 8.49 11.85 2.58
N LYS A 78 7.98 12.24 1.41
CA LYS A 78 7.38 13.56 1.24
C LYS A 78 6.09 13.67 2.05
N ARG A 79 6.03 14.70 2.90
CA ARG A 79 4.83 15.02 3.68
C ARG A 79 3.84 15.82 2.84
N TYR A 80 2.57 15.51 3.01
CA TYR A 80 1.47 16.23 2.36
C TYR A 80 0.46 16.67 3.41
N THR A 81 -0.10 17.87 3.23
CA THR A 81 -1.42 18.18 3.80
C THR A 81 -2.49 17.41 3.03
N SER A 82 -3.70 17.27 3.56
CA SER A 82 -4.79 16.56 2.86
C SER A 82 -5.07 17.17 1.47
N ARG A 83 -5.08 18.50 1.35
CA ARG A 83 -5.24 19.19 0.06
C ARG A 83 -4.04 18.96 -0.87
N GLY A 84 -2.81 18.96 -0.33
CA GLY A 84 -1.61 18.66 -1.10
C GLY A 84 -1.59 17.21 -1.62
N PHE A 85 -2.06 16.26 -0.81
CA PHE A 85 -2.16 14.86 -1.23
C PHE A 85 -3.23 14.69 -2.30
N ALA A 86 -4.38 15.36 -2.20
CA ALA A 86 -5.41 15.35 -3.24
C ALA A 86 -4.88 15.88 -4.59
N GLN A 87 -4.09 16.95 -4.57
CA GLN A 87 -3.42 17.45 -5.78
C GLN A 87 -2.41 16.45 -6.34
N GLN A 88 -1.65 15.78 -5.49
CA GLN A 88 -0.69 14.75 -5.92
C GLN A 88 -1.40 13.53 -6.51
N MET A 89 -2.50 13.09 -5.90
CA MET A 89 -3.36 12.04 -6.42
C MET A 89 -3.87 12.40 -7.82
N GLN A 90 -4.34 13.63 -8.03
CA GLN A 90 -4.77 14.10 -9.34
C GLN A 90 -3.64 14.03 -10.39
N LYS A 91 -2.40 14.39 -10.01
CA LYS A 91 -1.24 14.28 -10.92
C LYS A 91 -0.97 12.83 -11.32
N TRP A 92 -1.01 11.90 -10.37
CA TRP A 92 -0.86 10.47 -10.67
C TRP A 92 -1.99 9.97 -11.56
N MET A 93 -3.23 10.37 -11.31
CA MET A 93 -4.38 10.03 -12.15
C MET A 93 -4.23 10.54 -13.59
N ASN A 94 -3.76 11.78 -13.76
CA ASN A 94 -3.55 12.39 -15.07
C ASN A 94 -2.42 11.72 -15.86
N ALA A 95 -1.44 11.13 -15.19
CA ALA A 95 -0.39 10.33 -15.84
C ALA A 95 -0.92 8.98 -16.40
N GLY A 96 -2.15 8.61 -16.06
CA GLY A 96 -2.84 7.45 -16.62
C GLY A 96 -2.31 6.07 -16.24
N PRO A 97 -1.78 5.80 -15.01
CA PRO A 97 -1.34 4.48 -14.66
C PRO A 97 -2.53 3.50 -14.61
N LYS A 98 -2.29 2.25 -15.01
CA LYS A 98 -3.31 1.20 -14.86
C LYS A 98 -3.57 0.93 -13.38
N ARG A 99 -2.50 0.85 -12.57
CA ARG A 99 -2.54 0.62 -11.13
C ARG A 99 -1.66 1.63 -10.39
N LEU A 100 -2.20 2.20 -9.32
CA LEU A 100 -1.48 2.99 -8.33
C LEU A 100 -1.37 2.16 -7.06
N VAL A 101 -0.15 1.74 -6.70
CA VAL A 101 0.12 0.77 -5.64
C VAL A 101 0.79 1.48 -4.47
N PHE A 102 0.08 1.60 -3.35
CA PHE A 102 0.62 2.05 -2.07
C PHE A 102 1.20 0.86 -1.33
N ILE A 103 2.46 0.95 -0.90
CA ILE A 103 3.19 -0.12 -0.22
C ILE A 103 3.47 0.31 1.22
N VAL A 104 3.12 -0.55 2.18
CA VAL A 104 3.28 -0.37 3.62
C VAL A 104 3.96 -1.57 4.25
#